data_AF-A0A515DDS8-F1
#
_entry.id   AF-A0A515DDS8-F1
#
_cell.length_a   1.000
_cell.length_b   1.000
_cell.length_c   1.000
_cell.angle_alpha   90.00
_cell.angle_beta   90.00
_cell.angle_gamma   90.00
#
_symmetry.space_group_name_H-M   'P 1'
#
loop_
_entity.id
_entity.type
_entity.pdbx_description
1 polymer ?
#
loop_
_entity_poly.entity_id
_entity_poly.type
_entity_poly.pdbx_seq_one_letter_code
_entity_poly.pdbx_strand_id
1 'polypeptide(L)'
;MSQHSAHTHYRGRKVVVVAGYDRALNDLFLQVLGHEDAPRAVEECVLYSSLHEPHRDWTDINAVSDKLTELGIEVPDSLLEAVYLDQLFHAGNRMVRHHLNQPPEVFLVG
;
A
#
# COMPACT_ATOMS: atom_id res chain seq x y z
N MET A 1 4.59 12.52 0.49
CA MET A 1 4.21 11.11 0.64
C MET A 1 4.01 10.50 -0.74
N SER A 2 4.59 9.33 -1.02
CA SER A 2 4.21 8.52 -2.18
C SER A 2 3.20 7.45 -1.77
N GLN A 3 2.37 7.02 -2.70
CA GLN A 3 1.30 6.07 -2.48
C GLN A 3 1.16 5.14 -3.68
N HIS A 4 1.24 3.85 -3.43
CA HIS A 4 1.08 2.78 -4.41
C HIS A 4 -0.12 1.95 -4.01
N SER A 5 -1.05 1.75 -4.94
CA SER A 5 -2.25 0.94 -4.71
C SER A 5 -2.26 -0.28 -5.62
N ALA A 6 -2.75 -1.42 -5.14
CA ALA A 6 -3.01 -2.59 -5.96
C ALA A 6 -4.37 -3.20 -5.62
N HIS A 7 -5.11 -3.57 -6.65
CA HIS A 7 -6.35 -4.31 -6.48
C HIS A 7 -6.01 -5.80 -6.36
N THR A 8 -6.43 -6.41 -5.26
CA THR A 8 -6.16 -7.82 -4.97
C THR A 8 -7.33 -8.44 -4.21
N HIS A 9 -7.15 -9.66 -3.72
CA HIS A 9 -8.13 -10.38 -2.93
C HIS A 9 -7.59 -10.68 -1.53
N TYR A 10 -8.46 -10.55 -0.54
CA TYR A 10 -8.22 -10.94 0.84
C TYR A 10 -9.40 -11.80 1.32
N ARG A 11 -9.13 -13.05 1.70
CA ARG A 11 -10.15 -14.03 2.14
C ARG A 11 -11.35 -14.14 1.18
N GLY A 12 -11.08 -14.12 -0.12
CA GLY A 12 -12.11 -14.22 -1.18
C GLY A 12 -12.90 -12.93 -1.45
N ARG A 13 -12.54 -11.80 -0.81
CA ARG A 13 -13.13 -10.48 -1.07
C ARG A 13 -12.16 -9.60 -1.82
N LYS A 14 -12.66 -8.77 -2.75
CA LYS A 14 -11.84 -7.76 -3.41
C LYS A 14 -11.43 -6.70 -2.38
N VAL A 15 -10.15 -6.37 -2.39
CA VAL A 15 -9.56 -5.33 -1.55
C VAL A 15 -8.60 -4.49 -2.36
N VAL A 16 -8.35 -3.29 -1.87
CA VAL A 16 -7.30 -2.41 -2.38
C VAL A 16 -6.21 -2.34 -1.32
N VAL A 17 -5.04 -2.87 -1.64
CA VAL A 17 -3.84 -2.64 -0.84
C VAL A 17 -3.29 -1.28 -1.22
N VAL A 18 -2.94 -0.48 -0.23
CA VAL A 18 -2.30 0.82 -0.40
C VAL A 18 -1.05 0.83 0.47
N ALA A 19 0.11 0.95 -0.14
CA ALA A 19 1.38 1.08 0.56
C ALA A 19 2.18 2.26 0.02
N GLY A 20 3.07 2.83 0.81
CA GLY A 20 3.83 3.98 0.35
C GLY A 20 4.87 4.44 1.36
N TYR A 21 5.59 5.49 0.99
CA TYR A 21 6.62 6.09 1.80
C TYR A 21 6.26 7.54 2.15
N ASP A 22 6.28 7.86 3.45
CA ASP A 22 6.16 9.22 3.92
C ASP A 22 7.53 9.81 4.24
N ARG A 23 8.01 10.68 3.35
CA ARG A 23 9.27 11.41 3.51
C ARG A 23 9.33 12.30 4.76
N ALA A 24 8.20 12.81 5.24
CA ALA A 24 8.18 13.68 6.43
C ALA A 24 8.41 12.87 7.72
N LEU A 25 7.88 11.65 7.76
CA LEU A 25 8.04 10.71 8.87
C LEU A 25 9.24 9.77 8.69
N ASN A 26 9.80 9.72 7.47
CA ASN A 26 10.78 8.73 7.03
C ASN A 26 10.33 7.30 7.31
N ASP A 27 9.06 7.02 7.03
CA ASP A 27 8.40 5.78 7.42
C ASP A 27 7.57 5.21 6.27
N LEU A 28 7.42 3.89 6.22
CA LEU A 28 6.51 3.25 5.29
C LEU A 28 5.13 3.15 5.92
N PHE A 29 4.10 3.06 5.09
CA PHE A 29 2.77 2.77 5.57
C PHE A 29 2.13 1.69 4.71
N LEU A 30 1.22 0.95 5.33
CA LEU A 30 0.44 -0.10 4.69
C LEU A 30 -1.01 0.02 5.16
N GLN A 31 -1.93 0.04 4.21
CA GLN A 31 -3.36 0.01 4.45
C GLN A 31 -4.01 -1.02 3.53
N VAL A 32 -5.03 -1.71 4.04
CA VAL A 32 -5.86 -2.60 3.23
C VAL A 32 -7.29 -2.09 3.34
N LEU A 33 -7.87 -1.74 2.21
CA LEU A 33 -9.21 -1.19 2.09
C LEU A 33 -10.14 -2.24 1.48
N GLY A 34 -11.34 -2.39 2.03
CA GLY A 34 -12.41 -3.15 1.41
C GLY A 34 -12.87 -2.48 0.12
N HIS A 35 -13.07 -3.28 -0.93
CA HIS A 35 -13.70 -2.81 -2.17
C HIS A 35 -15.22 -2.95 -2.00
N GLU A 36 -15.89 -1.93 -1.44
CA GLU A 36 -17.36 -1.88 -1.43
C GLU A 36 -17.85 -1.04 -2.63
N ASP A 37 -18.86 -1.54 -3.34
CA ASP A 37 -19.55 -0.85 -4.45
C ASP A 37 -20.40 0.36 -3.99
N ALA A 38 -20.41 0.67 -2.69
CA ALA A 38 -21.22 1.72 -2.08
C ALA A 38 -20.33 2.79 -1.42
N PRO A 39 -20.74 4.08 -1.44
CA PRO A 39 -19.98 5.16 -0.82
C PRO A 39 -20.15 5.11 0.70
N ARG A 40 -19.43 4.21 1.37
CA ARG A 40 -19.19 4.31 2.81
C ARG A 40 -18.03 5.26 3.07
N ALA A 41 -18.01 5.85 4.27
CA ALA A 41 -16.91 6.67 4.70
C ALA A 41 -15.60 5.86 4.61
N VAL A 42 -14.53 6.48 4.09
CA VAL A 42 -13.24 5.82 3.81
C VAL A 42 -12.70 5.08 5.04
N GLU A 43 -13.00 5.56 6.25
CA GLU A 43 -12.65 4.94 7.53
C GLU A 43 -13.34 3.60 7.79
N GLU A 44 -14.60 3.43 7.35
CA GLU A 44 -15.35 2.18 7.53
C GLU A 44 -14.87 1.05 6.59
N CYS A 45 -14.14 1.41 5.54
CA CYS A 45 -13.57 0.47 4.59
C CYS A 45 -12.16 0.01 4.98
N VAL A 46 -11.52 0.56 6.01
CA VAL A 46 -10.16 0.16 6.41
C VAL A 46 -10.19 -1.19 7.11
N LEU A 47 -9.75 -2.24 6.42
CA LEU A 47 -9.60 -3.60 6.97
C LEU A 47 -8.31 -3.73 7.78
N TYR A 48 -7.27 -2.98 7.41
CA TYR A 48 -5.99 -2.97 8.07
C TYR A 48 -5.27 -1.63 7.87
N SER A 49 -4.49 -1.21 8.86
CA SER A 49 -3.63 -0.03 8.80
C SER A 49 -2.38 -0.24 9.66
N SER A 50 -1.21 0.08 9.13
CA SER A 50 0.08 0.04 9.83
C SER A 50 0.09 0.91 11.08
N LEU A 51 -0.73 1.97 11.11
CA LEU A 51 -0.89 2.85 12.27
C LEU A 51 -1.42 2.11 13.51
N HIS A 52 -2.08 0.97 13.35
CA HIS A 52 -2.54 0.16 14.48
C HIS A 52 -1.45 -0.76 15.06
N GLU A 53 -0.29 -0.85 14.41
CA GLU A 53 0.86 -1.63 14.87
C GLU A 53 2.11 -0.74 15.04
N PRO A 54 2.10 0.21 16.00
CA PRO A 54 3.22 1.15 16.21
C PRO A 54 4.51 0.48 16.70
N HIS A 55 4.46 -0.80 17.08
CA HIS A 55 5.61 -1.57 17.54
C HIS A 55 6.37 -2.28 16.42
N ARG A 56 5.80 -2.34 15.21
CA ARG A 56 6.48 -2.90 14.04
C ARG A 56 7.37 -1.82 13.43
N ASP A 57 8.57 -2.22 12.98
CA ASP A 57 9.50 -1.30 12.33
C ASP A 57 9.07 -1.05 10.88
N TRP A 58 8.25 -0.03 10.68
CA TRP A 58 7.75 0.37 9.37
C TRP A 58 8.79 1.10 8.52
N THR A 59 10.02 1.30 9.03
CA THR A 59 11.11 1.83 8.21
C THR A 59 11.75 0.75 7.34
N ASP A 60 11.48 -0.54 7.60
CA ASP A 60 11.95 -1.65 6.78
C ASP A 60 10.86 -2.09 5.78
N ILE A 61 11.19 -2.14 4.49
CA ILE A 61 10.28 -2.66 3.46
C ILE A 61 9.88 -4.12 3.73
N ASN A 62 10.72 -4.90 4.40
CA ASN A 62 10.38 -6.27 4.80
C ASN A 62 9.17 -6.28 5.74
N ALA A 63 9.00 -5.26 6.58
CA ALA A 63 7.84 -5.16 7.47
C ALA A 63 6.51 -5.07 6.70
N VAL A 64 6.51 -4.45 5.52
CA VAL A 64 5.35 -4.39 4.61
C VAL A 64 5.11 -5.75 3.97
N SER A 65 6.16 -6.39 3.44
CA SER A 65 6.07 -7.71 2.78
C SER A 65 5.65 -8.82 3.74
N ASP A 66 6.24 -8.85 4.93
CA ASP A 66 5.91 -9.79 6.01
C ASP A 66 4.46 -9.61 6.44
N LYS A 67 3.98 -8.36 6.54
CA LYS A 67 2.59 -8.10 6.93
C LYS A 67 1.60 -8.58 5.87
N LEU A 68 1.89 -8.34 4.59
CA LEU A 68 1.06 -8.82 3.48
C LEU A 68 1.02 -10.36 3.47
N THR A 69 2.16 -11.01 3.73
CA THR A 69 2.26 -12.47 3.86
C THR A 69 1.46 -12.99 5.06
N GLU A 70 1.54 -12.35 6.23
CA GLU A 70 0.75 -12.67 7.42
C GLU A 70 -0.76 -12.56 7.17
N LEU A 71 -1.17 -11.55 6.40
CA LEU A 71 -2.56 -11.38 5.99
C LEU A 71 -2.97 -12.35 4.86
N GLY A 72 -2.01 -13.04 4.24
CA GLY A 72 -2.27 -13.89 3.07
C GLY A 72 -2.78 -13.08 1.87
N ILE A 73 -2.28 -11.86 1.70
CA ILE A 73 -2.61 -10.96 0.60
C ILE A 73 -1.46 -10.98 -0.40
N GLU A 74 -1.74 -11.44 -1.61
CA GLU A 74 -0.79 -11.39 -2.71
C GLU A 74 -0.83 -10.01 -3.37
N VAL A 75 0.33 -9.39 -3.58
CA VAL A 75 0.47 -8.12 -4.30
C VAL A 75 1.47 -8.28 -5.44
N PRO A 76 1.41 -7.45 -6.48
CA PRO A 76 2.45 -7.43 -7.50
C PRO A 76 3.81 -7.06 -6.90
N ASP A 77 4.88 -7.76 -7.27
CA ASP A 77 6.25 -7.43 -6.84
C ASP A 77 6.63 -5.98 -7.21
N SER A 78 6.09 -5.47 -8.32
CA SER A 78 6.28 -4.08 -8.75
C SER A 78 5.78 -3.05 -7.74
N LEU A 79 4.81 -3.40 -6.89
CA LEU A 79 4.33 -2.51 -5.83
C LEU A 79 5.38 -2.38 -4.73
N LEU A 80 5.91 -3.50 -4.23
CA LEU A 80 6.94 -3.49 -3.19
C LEU A 80 8.24 -2.85 -3.70
N GLU A 81 8.65 -3.18 -4.93
CA GLU A 81 9.82 -2.58 -5.57
C GLU A 81 9.66 -1.06 -5.71
N ALA A 82 8.51 -0.57 -6.18
CA ALA A 82 8.28 0.86 -6.33
C ALA A 82 8.30 1.61 -4.98
N VAL A 83 7.70 1.03 -3.94
CA VAL A 83 7.73 1.61 -2.58
C VAL A 83 9.16 1.64 -2.04
N TYR A 84 9.93 0.56 -2.22
CA TYR A 84 11.33 0.50 -1.82
C TYR A 84 12.19 1.55 -2.54
N LEU A 85 12.00 1.71 -3.86
CA LEU A 85 12.71 2.72 -4.63
C LEU A 85 12.33 4.13 -4.17
N ASP A 86 11.06 4.39 -3.90
CA ASP A 86 10.62 5.71 -3.41
C ASP A 86 11.23 6.03 -2.03
N GLN A 87 11.37 5.04 -1.16
CA GLN A 87 12.12 5.18 0.09
C GLN A 87 13.61 5.48 -0.17
N LEU A 88 14.26 4.69 -1.01
CA LEU A 88 15.69 4.81 -1.31
C LEU A 88 16.05 6.17 -1.95
N PHE A 89 15.20 6.69 -2.82
CA PHE A 89 15.40 7.98 -3.49
C PHE A 89 14.80 9.17 -2.72
N HIS A 90 14.22 8.94 -1.53
CA HIS A 90 13.42 9.94 -0.81
C HIS A 90 12.39 10.64 -1.71
N ALA A 91 11.83 9.88 -2.66
CA ALA A 91 10.83 10.37 -3.59
C ALA A 91 9.47 10.44 -2.88
N GLY A 92 8.73 11.52 -3.13
CA GLY A 92 7.37 11.70 -2.66
C GLY A 92 6.50 12.25 -3.77
N ASN A 93 5.21 12.48 -3.48
CA ASN A 93 4.23 13.08 -4.40
C ASN A 93 3.98 12.22 -5.64
N ARG A 94 3.99 10.90 -5.46
CA ARG A 94 3.66 9.92 -6.50
C ARG A 94 2.46 9.12 -6.04
N MET A 95 1.43 9.06 -6.87
CA MET A 95 0.33 8.12 -6.69
C MET A 95 0.39 7.12 -7.85
N VAL A 96 0.54 5.83 -7.58
CA VAL A 96 0.64 4.80 -8.62
C VAL A 96 -0.36 3.70 -8.33
N ARG A 97 -1.06 3.23 -9.35
CA ARG A 97 -1.88 2.04 -9.26
C ARG A 97 -1.22 0.90 -10.02
N HIS A 98 -0.85 -0.15 -9.29
CA HIS A 98 -0.34 -1.39 -9.83
C HIS A 98 -1.49 -2.36 -10.09
N HIS A 99 -1.34 -3.13 -11.15
CA HIS A 99 -2.29 -4.15 -11.55
C HIS A 99 -1.54 -5.46 -11.70
N LEU A 100 -2.15 -6.60 -11.33
CA LEU A 100 -1.50 -7.92 -11.45
C LEU A 100 -1.14 -8.28 -12.91
N ASN A 101 -1.93 -7.81 -13.89
CA ASN A 101 -1.78 -8.18 -15.31
C ASN A 101 -1.65 -6.97 -16.25
N GLN A 102 -1.45 -5.75 -15.72
CA GLN A 102 -1.39 -4.53 -16.53
C GLN A 102 -0.24 -3.63 -16.03
N PRO A 103 0.34 -2.81 -16.91
CA PRO A 103 1.36 -1.85 -16.52
C PRO A 103 0.81 -0.87 -15.47
N PRO A 104 1.65 -0.40 -14.54
CA PRO A 104 1.21 0.51 -13.49
C PRO A 104 0.77 1.87 -14.04
N GLU A 105 -0.36 2.38 -13.57
CA GLU A 105 -0.86 3.70 -13.89
C GLU A 105 -0.31 4.73 -12.89
N VAL A 106 0.44 5.71 -13.38
CA VAL A 106 1.02 6.78 -12.54
C VAL A 106 0.11 8.00 -12.58
N PHE A 107 -0.47 8.35 -11.45
CA PHE A 107 -1.15 9.62 -11.18
C PHE A 107 -0.11 10.58 -10.59
N LEU A 108 0.51 11.40 -11.45
CA LEU A 108 1.36 12.50 -10.98
C LEU A 108 0.46 13.57 -10.34
N VAL A 109 0.68 13.85 -9.06
CA VAL A 109 0.13 15.04 -8.41
C VAL A 109 1.23 16.10 -8.47
N GLY A 110 0.99 17.14 -9.28
CA GLY A 110 1.95 18.20 -9.61
C GLY A 110 2.46 19.01 -8.43
#